data_AF-A0A7S9DCF4-F1
#
_entry.id   AF-A0A7S9DCF4-F1
#
_cell.length_a   1.000
_cell.length_b   1.000
_cell.length_c   1.000
_cell.angle_alpha   90.00
_cell.angle_beta   90.00
_cell.angle_gamma   90.00
#
_symmetry.space_group_name_H-M   'P 1'
#
loop_
_entity.id
_entity.type
_entity.pdbx_description
1 polymer ?
#
loop_
_entity_poly.entity_id
_entity_poly.type
_entity_poly.pdbx_seq_one_letter_code
_entity_poly.pdbx_strand_id
1 'polypeptide(L)' 'MQSISAKDAKYGFGRLIDLARAEPVTVEKHGRPVVVVMAVEEYAKLRESANVAASPKRRAKRSGKSGGSVKE' A
#
# COMPACT_ATOMS: atom_id res chain seq x y z
N MET A 1 -0.08 10.88 12.03
CA MET A 1 -0.42 9.46 12.28
C MET A 1 -0.48 9.25 13.77
N GLN A 2 -1.70 9.21 14.31
CA GLN A 2 -1.92 8.96 15.73
C GLN A 2 -1.89 7.45 16.01
N SER A 3 -1.52 7.05 17.23
CA SER A 3 -1.68 5.67 17.70
C SER A 3 -2.64 5.59 18.89
N ILE A 4 -3.45 4.55 18.92
CA ILE A 4 -4.37 4.27 20.03
C ILE A 4 -4.26 2.82 20.47
N SER A 5 -4.56 2.54 21.73
CA SER A 5 -4.57 1.15 22.21
C SER A 5 -5.76 0.37 21.64
N ALA A 6 -5.61 -0.95 21.51
CA ALA A 6 -6.70 -1.85 21.13
C ALA A 6 -7.89 -1.77 22.10
N LYS A 7 -7.62 -1.42 23.37
CA LYS A 7 -8.63 -1.20 24.39
C LYS A 7 -9.46 0.05 24.04
N ASP A 8 -8.79 1.17 23.74
CA ASP A 8 -9.47 2.43 23.41
C ASP A 8 -10.19 2.34 22.07
N ALA A 9 -9.61 1.63 21.09
CA ALA A 9 -10.27 1.33 19.82
C ALA A 9 -11.58 0.56 20.01
N LYS A 10 -11.59 -0.44 20.92
CA LYS A 10 -12.77 -1.24 21.23
C LYS A 10 -13.87 -0.42 21.91
N TYR A 11 -13.52 0.42 22.88
CA TYR A 11 -14.49 1.21 23.63
C TYR A 11 -14.95 2.49 22.91
N GLY A 12 -14.11 3.04 22.03
CA GLY A 12 -14.33 4.29 21.33
C GLY A 12 -14.41 4.12 19.82
N PHE A 13 -15.04 3.04 19.32
CA PHE A 13 -15.02 2.73 17.89
C PHE A 13 -15.57 3.88 17.01
N GLY A 14 -16.65 4.55 17.43
CA GLY A 14 -17.18 5.71 16.70
C GLY A 14 -16.14 6.83 16.56
N ARG A 15 -15.47 7.19 17.67
CA ARG A 15 -14.37 8.16 17.67
C ARG A 15 -13.18 7.71 16.80
N LEU A 16 -12.86 6.41 16.80
CA LEU A 16 -11.82 5.86 15.93
C LEU A 16 -12.19 6.05 14.45
N ILE A 17 -13.44 5.84 14.06
CA ILE A 17 -13.90 6.09 12.69
C ILE A 17 -13.75 7.56 12.32
N ASP A 18 -14.16 8.47 13.19
CA ASP A 18 -14.03 9.91 12.95
C ASP A 18 -12.57 10.32 12.77
N LEU A 19 -11.67 9.81 13.63
CA LEU A 19 -10.23 10.05 13.51
C LEU A 19 -9.66 9.45 12.23
N ALA A 20 -10.02 8.20 11.90
CA ALA A 20 -9.56 7.49 10.70
C ALA A 20 -10.00 8.15 9.39
N ARG A 21 -11.12 8.89 9.41
CA ARG A 21 -11.56 9.72 8.28
C ARG A 21 -10.74 10.99 8.10
N ALA A 22 -10.17 11.54 9.18
CA ALA A 22 -9.31 12.73 9.12
C ALA A 22 -7.86 12.37 8.80
N GLU A 23 -7.32 11.32 9.41
CA GLU A 23 -5.97 10.82 9.15
C GLU A 23 -5.86 9.32 9.47
N PRO A 24 -4.90 8.57 8.89
CA PRO A 24 -4.65 7.19 9.28
C PRO A 24 -4.29 7.06 10.77
N VAL A 25 -4.92 6.10 11.45
CA VAL A 25 -4.72 5.81 12.87
C VAL A 25 -4.14 4.41 13.03
N THR A 26 -3.05 4.31 13.78
CA THR A 26 -2.46 3.02 14.16
C THR A 26 -3.14 2.49 15.42
N VAL A 27 -3.53 1.22 15.42
CA VAL A 27 -4.00 0.54 16.62
C VAL A 27 -2.90 -0.37 17.12
N GLU A 28 -2.60 -0.24 18.41
CA GLU A 28 -1.55 -1.01 19.10
C GLU A 28 -2.14 -2.03 20.06
N LYS A 29 -1.54 -3.22 20.11
CA LYS A 29 -1.84 -4.24 21.11
C LYS A 29 -0.58 -4.52 21.92
N HIS A 30 -0.67 -4.36 23.25
CA HIS A 30 0.48 -4.52 24.16
C HIS A 30 1.71 -3.70 23.72
N GLY A 31 1.51 -2.46 23.26
CA GLY A 31 2.58 -1.56 22.80
C GLY A 31 3.19 -1.93 21.45
N ARG A 32 2.56 -2.83 20.68
CA ARG A 32 2.99 -3.18 19.33
C ARG A 32 1.94 -2.74 18.31
N PRO A 33 2.31 -2.06 17.22
CA PRO A 33 1.39 -1.73 16.15
C PRO A 33 0.88 -3.02 15.49
N VAL A 34 -0.44 -3.17 15.38
CA VAL A 34 -1.05 -4.39 14.82
C VAL A 34 -1.89 -4.11 13.58
N VAL A 35 -2.60 -2.97 13.53
CA VAL A 35 -3.40 -2.58 12.37
C VAL A 35 -3.37 -1.07 12.18
N VAL A 36 -3.67 -0.62 10.96
CA VAL A 36 -3.90 0.78 10.63
C VAL A 36 -5.34 0.91 10.12
N VAL A 37 -6.07 1.89 10.64
CA VAL A 37 -7.43 2.23 10.21
C VAL A 37 -7.38 3.57 9.49
N MET A 38 -8.00 3.64 8.31
CA MET A 38 -8.05 4.84 7.48
C MET A 38 -9.33 4.86 6.67
N ALA A 39 -9.66 6.02 6.08
CA ALA A 39 -10.74 6.15 5.11
C ALA A 39 -10.58 5.18 3.93
N VAL A 40 -11.71 4.67 3.43
CA VAL A 40 -11.74 3.71 2.31
C VAL A 40 -11.19 4.34 1.03
N GLU A 41 -11.47 5.62 0.82
CA GLU A 41 -10.99 6.39 -0.32
C GLU A 41 -9.46 6.50 -0.30
N GLU A 42 -8.87 6.68 0.88
CA GLU A 42 -7.42 6.78 1.02
C GLU A 42 -6.75 5.42 0.80
N TYR A 43 -7.34 4.36 1.36
CA TYR A 43 -6.90 2.99 1.08
C TYR A 43 -6.96 2.66 -0.42
N ALA A 44 -8.01 3.07 -1.13
CA ALA A 44 -8.16 2.83 -2.55
C ALA A 44 -7.04 3.50 -3.37
N LYS A 45 -6.71 4.77 -3.09
CA LYS A 45 -5.59 5.48 -3.74
C LYS A 45 -4.23 4.82 -3.48
N LEU A 46 -3.98 4.42 -2.22
CA LEU A 46 -2.78 3.67 -1.85
C LEU A 46 -2.68 2.35 -2.61
N ARG A 47 -3.79 1.64 -2.77
CA ARG A 47 -3.83 0.38 -3.51
C ARG A 47 -3.58 0.58 -5.01
N GLU A 48 -4.16 1.63 -5.59
CA GLU A 48 -4.00 1.95 -7.01
C GLU A 48 -2.55 2.33 -7.35
N SER A 49 -1.95 3.22 -6.55
CA SER A 49 -0.52 3.59 -6.69
C SER A 49 0.43 2.40 -6.50
N ALA A 50 0.15 1.51 -5.55
CA ALA A 50 0.92 0.29 -5.37
C ALA A 50 0.83 -0.65 -6.60
N ASN A 51 -0.34 -0.72 -7.25
CA ASN A 51 -0.54 -1.56 -8.42
C ASN A 51 0.16 -1.00 -9.69
N VAL A 52 0.26 0.33 -9.81
CA VAL A 52 1.05 0.99 -10.86
C VAL A 52 2.55 0.69 -10.69
N ALA A 53 3.05 0.71 -9.46
CA ALA A 53 4.44 0.39 -9.16
C ALA A 53 4.80 -1.09 -9.41
N ALA A 54 3.82 -2.00 -9.28
CA ALA A 54 4.00 -3.44 -9.46
C ALA A 54 3.93 -3.91 -10.94
N SER A 55 3.54 -3.06 -11.89
CA SER A 55 3.55 -3.42 -13.31
C SER A 55 5.00 -3.44 -13.83
N PRO A 56 5.59 -4.61 -14.12
CA PRO A 56 6.92 -4.63 -14.71
C PRO A 56 6.79 -3.95 -16.06
N LYS A 57 7.50 -2.84 -16.25
CA LYS A 57 7.67 -2.24 -17.58
C LYS A 57 8.08 -3.38 -18.50
N ARG A 58 7.14 -3.84 -19.35
CA ARG A 58 7.40 -4.79 -20.42
C ARG A 58 8.57 -4.16 -21.17
N ARG A 59 9.75 -4.76 -20.97
CA ARG A 59 11.00 -4.41 -21.62
C ARG A 59 10.79 -4.69 -23.10
N ALA A 60 10.12 -3.75 -23.74
CA ALA A 60 9.82 -3.76 -25.13
C ALA A 60 11.15 -3.70 -25.88
N LYS A 61 11.32 -4.69 -26.76
CA LYS A 61 12.02 -4.53 -28.03
C LYS A 61 13.55 -4.39 -27.97
N ARG A 62 14.23 -5.55 -27.88
CA ARG A 62 15.40 -5.82 -28.73
C ARG A 62 15.13 -7.07 -29.59
N SER A 63 14.10 -6.97 -30.42
CA SER A 63 14.06 -7.67 -31.70
C SER A 63 14.98 -6.91 -32.65
N GLY A 64 16.26 -7.28 -32.66
CA GLY A 64 17.25 -6.82 -33.63
C GLY A 64 17.79 -8.04 -34.38
N LYS A 65 17.04 -8.46 -35.38
CA LYS A 65 17.41 -9.43 -36.42
C LYS A 65 18.48 -8.79 -37.32
N SER A 66 19.64 -9.44 -37.52
CA SER A 66 20.27 -9.70 -38.84
C SER A 66 21.80 -9.83 -38.80
N GLY A 67 22.31 -10.97 -39.32
CA GLY A 67 23.46 -10.98 -40.25
C GLY A 67 24.84 -11.31 -39.71
N GLY A 68 25.42 -12.43 -40.15
CA GLY A 68 26.85 -12.71 -40.00
C GLY A 68 27.27 -14.14 -40.32
N SER A 69 27.19 -14.55 -41.59
CA SER A 69 27.83 -15.78 -42.10
C SER A 69 29.34 -15.57 -42.22
N VAL A 70 30.17 -16.38 -41.54
CA VAL A 70 31.60 -16.65 -41.88
C VAL A 70 31.94 -18.02 -41.25
N LYS A 71 31.96 -19.13 -41.99
CA LYS A 71 33.06 -19.72 -42.79
C LYS A 71 34.19 -20.33 -41.94
N GLU A 72 34.24 -21.65 -41.89
CA GLU A 72 35.45 -22.49 -41.94
C GLU A 72 35.19 -23.67 -42.89
#